data_AF-A0A9P0LM05-F1
#
_entry.id   AF-A0A9P0LM05-F1
#
_cell.length_a   1.000
_cell.length_b   1.000
_cell.length_c   1.000
_cell.angle_alpha   90.00
_cell.angle_beta   90.00
_cell.angle_gamma   90.00
#
_symmetry.space_group_name_H-M   'P 1'
#
loop_
_entity.id
_entity.type
_entity.pdbx_description
1 polymer ?
#
loop_
_entity_poly.entity_id
_entity_poly.type
_entity_poly.pdbx_seq_one_letter_code
_entity_poly.pdbx_strand_id
1 'polypeptide(L)'
;MNHEIYEELLFARTLITDTKDFESRFEDILTMVIPPWIINPYGDIEETNVIIQEELTELSANEELKVQFKNGYQQFWLQNNIPVTYPGKASYITNKFTENEKSPASSLQHRAENLSALNRRRMRKRRTILYAKIKSLENEDKERSQA
;
A
#
# COMPACT_ATOMS: atom_id res chain seq x y z
N MET A 1 -31.90 -14.38 67.20
CA MET A 1 -30.58 -14.02 67.74
C MET A 1 -29.42 -14.67 67.00
N ASN A 2 -29.06 -15.96 67.19
CA ASN A 2 -27.87 -16.50 66.52
C ASN A 2 -27.98 -16.66 64.99
N HIS A 3 -29.18 -16.94 64.48
CA HIS A 3 -29.41 -17.10 63.04
C HIS A 3 -29.33 -15.76 62.30
N GLU A 4 -29.88 -14.68 62.86
CA GLU A 4 -29.82 -13.33 62.25
C GLU A 4 -28.39 -12.81 62.20
N ILE A 5 -27.62 -13.02 63.26
CA ILE A 5 -26.19 -12.65 63.30
C ILE A 5 -25.39 -13.42 62.25
N TYR A 6 -25.72 -14.69 62.01
CA TYR A 6 -25.06 -15.50 60.97
C TYR A 6 -25.34 -14.97 59.56
N GLU A 7 -26.58 -14.61 59.26
CA GLU A 7 -26.97 -14.03 57.97
C GLU A 7 -26.31 -12.66 57.73
N GLU A 8 -26.25 -11.80 58.74
CA GLU A 8 -25.57 -10.50 58.63
C GLU A 8 -24.06 -10.65 58.37
N LEU A 9 -23.40 -11.58 59.07
CA LEU A 9 -21.97 -11.86 58.85
C LEU A 9 -21.70 -12.50 57.49
N LEU A 10 -22.60 -13.35 57.00
CA LEU A 10 -22.53 -13.93 55.67
C LEU A 10 -22.67 -12.85 54.60
N PHE A 11 -23.63 -11.94 54.75
CA PHE A 11 -23.84 -10.81 53.85
C PHE A 11 -22.62 -9.87 53.82
N ALA A 12 -22.10 -9.48 55.00
CA ALA A 12 -20.91 -8.64 55.10
C ALA A 12 -19.67 -9.31 54.44
N ARG A 13 -19.51 -10.63 54.61
CA ARG A 13 -18.44 -11.39 53.97
C ARG A 13 -18.56 -11.36 52.45
N THR A 14 -19.75 -11.56 51.91
CA THR A 14 -20.00 -11.51 50.47
C THR A 14 -19.70 -10.14 49.89
N LEU A 15 -20.14 -9.06 50.56
CA LEU A 15 -19.81 -7.70 50.13
C LEU A 15 -18.30 -7.43 50.09
N ILE A 16 -17.56 -7.94 51.08
CA ILE A 16 -16.09 -7.78 51.14
C ILE A 16 -15.40 -8.59 50.02
N THR A 17 -15.91 -9.77 49.69
CA THR A 17 -15.34 -10.56 48.58
C THR A 17 -15.62 -9.89 47.24
N ASP A 18 -16.82 -9.34 47.07
CA ASP A 18 -17.20 -8.66 45.84
C ASP A 18 -16.38 -7.38 45.65
N THR A 19 -16.20 -6.57 46.70
CA THR A 19 -15.37 -5.35 46.60
C THR A 19 -13.93 -5.67 46.24
N LYS A 20 -13.35 -6.73 46.82
CA LYS A 20 -12.00 -7.18 46.46
C LYS A 20 -11.89 -7.68 45.02
N ASP A 21 -12.91 -8.38 44.53
CA ASP A 21 -12.97 -8.81 43.12
C ASP A 21 -13.04 -7.60 42.18
N PHE A 22 -13.86 -6.60 42.52
CA PHE A 22 -13.93 -5.35 41.76
C PHE A 22 -12.60 -4.59 41.76
N GLU A 23 -11.94 -4.46 42.91
CA GLU A 23 -10.63 -3.81 43.01
C GLU A 23 -9.58 -4.51 42.12
N SER A 24 -9.51 -5.85 42.18
CA SER A 24 -8.57 -6.62 41.35
C SER A 24 -8.82 -6.41 39.85
N ARG A 25 -10.09 -6.50 39.42
CA ARG A 25 -10.44 -6.33 38.00
C ARG A 25 -10.21 -4.89 37.52
N PHE A 26 -10.33 -3.91 38.41
CA PHE A 26 -10.07 -2.50 38.09
C PHE A 26 -8.58 -2.24 37.91
N GLU A 27 -7.73 -2.81 38.78
CA GLU A 27 -6.27 -2.77 38.63
C GLU A 27 -5.81 -3.45 37.34
N ASP A 28 -6.40 -4.58 36.97
CA ASP A 28 -6.11 -5.25 35.69
C ASP A 28 -6.43 -4.34 34.49
N ILE A 29 -7.53 -3.58 34.53
CA ILE A 29 -7.89 -2.62 33.48
C ILE A 29 -6.91 -1.44 33.46
N LEU A 30 -6.53 -0.91 34.62
CA LEU A 30 -5.60 0.22 34.72
C LEU A 30 -4.19 -0.13 34.25
N THR A 31 -3.77 -1.37 34.46
CA THR A 31 -2.44 -1.86 34.07
C THR A 31 -2.40 -2.49 32.68
N MET A 32 -3.56 -2.58 32.01
CA MET A 32 -3.64 -3.16 30.68
C MET A 32 -2.89 -2.31 29.64
N VAL A 33 -1.96 -2.94 28.91
CA VAL A 33 -1.32 -2.32 27.75
C VAL A 33 -2.28 -2.39 26.56
N ILE A 34 -2.69 -1.23 26.05
CA ILE A 34 -3.57 -1.15 24.88
C ILE A 34 -2.78 -1.59 23.63
N PRO A 35 -3.20 -2.65 22.92
CA PRO A 35 -2.55 -3.07 21.69
C PRO A 35 -2.58 -1.96 20.61
N PRO A 36 -1.52 -1.83 19.80
CA PRO A 36 -1.43 -0.79 18.77
C PRO A 36 -2.59 -0.77 17.76
N TRP A 37 -3.18 -1.93 17.46
CA TRP A 37 -4.31 -2.04 16.52
C TRP A 37 -5.62 -1.47 17.08
N ILE A 38 -5.77 -1.35 18.41
CA ILE A 38 -6.92 -0.65 19.02
C ILE A 38 -6.72 0.86 18.88
N ILE A 39 -5.46 1.32 19.02
CA ILE A 39 -5.09 2.74 18.90
C ILE A 39 -5.19 3.20 17.45
N ASN A 40 -4.73 2.37 16.50
CA ASN A 40 -4.79 2.64 15.08
C ASN A 40 -5.15 1.38 14.28
N PRO A 41 -6.45 1.07 14.12
CA PRO A 41 -6.89 -0.13 13.40
C PRO A 41 -6.57 -0.11 11.92
N TYR A 42 -6.23 1.05 11.35
CA TYR A 42 -5.97 1.23 9.92
C TYR A 42 -4.53 1.66 9.60
N GLY A 43 -3.63 1.72 10.59
CA GLY A 43 -2.29 2.29 10.39
C GLY A 43 -1.49 1.67 9.24
N ASP A 44 -1.50 0.34 9.17
CA ASP A 44 -0.82 -0.39 8.10
C ASP A 44 -1.58 -0.30 6.76
N ILE A 45 -2.90 -0.06 6.81
CA ILE A 45 -3.78 -0.01 5.65
C ILE A 45 -3.64 1.34 4.94
N GLU A 46 -3.43 2.42 5.68
CA GLU A 46 -3.23 3.75 5.09
C GLU A 46 -1.96 3.81 4.24
N GLU A 47 -0.82 3.35 4.77
CA GLU A 47 0.45 3.33 4.01
C GLU A 47 0.37 2.42 2.77
N THR A 48 -0.21 1.23 2.93
CA THR A 48 -0.35 0.29 1.81
C THR A 48 -1.33 0.80 0.75
N ASN A 49 -2.41 1.47 1.15
CA ASN A 49 -3.37 2.07 0.23
C ASN A 49 -2.77 3.25 -0.54
N VAL A 50 -1.96 4.09 0.11
CA VAL A 50 -1.21 5.17 -0.56
C VAL A 50 -0.26 4.60 -1.61
N ILE A 51 0.52 3.57 -1.27
CA ILE A 51 1.43 2.91 -2.22
C ILE A 51 0.65 2.32 -3.41
N ILE A 52 -0.48 1.65 -3.15
CA ILE A 52 -1.30 1.05 -4.21
C ILE A 52 -1.92 2.13 -5.11
N GLN A 53 -2.38 3.26 -4.54
CA GLN A 53 -2.93 4.37 -5.31
C GLN A 53 -1.88 5.06 -6.17
N GLU A 54 -0.67 5.29 -5.65
CA GLU A 54 0.44 5.83 -6.44
C GLU A 54 0.81 4.88 -7.59
N GLU A 55 0.93 3.58 -7.33
CA GLU A 55 1.23 2.59 -8.37
C GLU A 55 0.11 2.50 -9.43
N LEU A 56 -1.16 2.55 -9.02
CA LEU A 56 -2.30 2.60 -9.94
C LEU A 56 -2.28 3.87 -10.80
N THR A 57 -1.93 5.01 -10.21
CA THR A 57 -1.81 6.29 -10.92
C THR A 57 -0.68 6.25 -11.94
N GLU A 58 0.48 5.68 -11.59
CA GLU A 58 1.60 5.52 -12.54
C GLU A 58 1.23 4.55 -13.68
N LEU A 59 0.50 3.47 -13.37
CA LEU A 59 0.05 2.51 -14.38
C LEU A 59 -0.99 3.11 -15.32
N SER A 60 -1.98 3.83 -14.80
CA SER A 60 -3.04 4.47 -15.62
C SER A 60 -2.47 5.54 -16.53
N ALA A 61 -1.60 6.41 -16.02
CA ALA A 61 -0.91 7.42 -16.83
C ALA A 61 -0.07 6.77 -17.94
N ASN A 62 0.67 5.70 -17.62
CA ASN A 62 1.45 4.96 -18.62
C ASN A 62 0.57 4.31 -19.70
N GLU A 63 -0.61 3.82 -19.35
CA GLU A 63 -1.54 3.19 -20.28
C GLU A 63 -2.26 4.21 -21.17
N GLU A 64 -2.67 5.34 -20.60
CA GLU A 64 -3.22 6.48 -21.35
C GLU A 64 -2.19 7.04 -22.34
N LEU A 65 -0.95 7.24 -21.88
CA LEU A 65 0.14 7.69 -22.73
C LEU A 65 0.40 6.74 -23.90
N LYS A 66 0.33 5.41 -23.71
CA LYS A 66 0.47 4.46 -24.84
C LYS A 66 -0.58 4.67 -25.93
N VAL A 67 -1.81 5.05 -25.56
CA VAL A 67 -2.87 5.36 -26.52
C VAL A 67 -2.58 6.67 -27.25
N GLN A 68 -2.10 7.69 -26.52
CA GLN A 68 -1.71 8.99 -27.09
C GLN A 68 -0.49 8.88 -28.02
N PHE A 69 0.42 7.95 -27.73
CA PHE A 69 1.61 7.67 -28.53
C PHE A 69 1.41 6.58 -29.59
N LYS A 70 0.17 6.23 -29.94
CA LYS A 70 -0.12 5.21 -30.98
C LYS A 70 0.61 5.47 -32.31
N ASN A 71 0.89 6.73 -32.62
CA ASN A 71 1.61 7.13 -33.83
C ASN A 71 3.11 7.42 -33.57
N GLY A 72 3.65 6.96 -32.43
CA GLY A 72 5.05 7.13 -32.05
C GLY A 72 5.36 8.44 -31.33
N TYR A 73 6.53 8.47 -30.67
CA TYR A 73 6.97 9.63 -29.88
C TYR A 73 7.23 10.88 -30.72
N GLN A 74 7.54 10.75 -32.02
CA GLN A 74 7.81 11.88 -32.90
C GLN A 74 6.60 12.80 -33.08
N GLN A 75 5.44 12.22 -33.36
CA GLN A 75 4.23 12.98 -33.63
C GLN A 75 3.72 13.71 -32.38
N PHE A 76 3.95 13.16 -31.20
CA PHE A 76 3.67 13.86 -29.95
C PHE A 76 4.54 15.10 -29.78
N TRP A 77 5.87 15.00 -29.93
CA TRP A 77 6.77 16.15 -29.77
C TRP A 77 6.60 17.22 -30.86
N LEU A 78 6.01 16.84 -32.00
CA LEU A 78 5.68 17.73 -33.10
C LEU A 78 4.26 18.35 -33.02
N GLN A 79 3.53 18.13 -31.92
CA GLN A 79 2.20 18.74 -31.73
C GLN A 79 2.31 20.27 -31.64
N ASN A 80 1.45 20.99 -32.37
CA ASN A 80 1.45 22.46 -32.48
C ASN A 80 1.40 23.20 -31.12
N ASN A 81 0.90 22.57 -30.07
CA ASN A 81 0.80 23.18 -28.74
C ASN A 81 2.13 23.17 -27.98
N ILE A 82 3.03 22.21 -28.22
CA ILE A 82 4.27 22.06 -27.46
C ILE A 82 5.28 23.20 -27.77
N PRO A 83 5.48 23.61 -29.03
CA PRO A 83 6.32 24.77 -29.37
C PRO A 83 5.85 26.08 -28.76
N VAL A 84 4.54 26.23 -28.55
CA VAL A 84 3.93 27.43 -27.97
C VAL A 84 4.09 27.45 -26.45
N THR A 85 3.85 26.31 -25.79
CA THR A 85 3.91 26.21 -24.33
C THR A 85 5.36 26.12 -23.80
N TYR A 86 6.30 25.56 -24.58
CA TYR A 86 7.69 25.35 -24.17
C TYR A 86 8.71 25.71 -25.27
N PRO A 87 8.80 26.99 -25.69
CA PRO A 87 9.55 27.42 -26.86
C PRO A 87 11.06 27.12 -26.79
N GLY A 88 11.67 27.23 -25.61
CA GLY A 88 13.11 26.96 -25.43
C GLY A 88 13.50 25.49 -25.54
N LYS A 89 12.57 24.56 -25.29
CA LYS A 89 12.80 23.10 -25.42
C LYS A 89 12.39 22.58 -26.78
N ALA A 90 11.36 23.19 -27.38
CA ALA A 90 10.87 22.82 -28.69
C ALA A 90 11.92 23.00 -29.79
N SER A 91 12.66 24.12 -29.80
CA SER A 91 13.72 24.36 -30.80
C SER A 91 14.87 23.34 -30.72
N TYR A 92 15.28 22.95 -29.51
CA TYR A 92 16.30 21.93 -29.28
C TYR A 92 15.85 20.55 -29.79
N ILE A 93 14.60 20.20 -29.51
CA ILE A 93 13.96 18.96 -29.95
C ILE A 93 13.88 18.96 -31.47
N THR A 94 13.21 19.94 -32.09
CA THR A 94 13.00 20.00 -33.54
C THR A 94 14.32 19.88 -34.32
N ASN A 95 15.35 20.63 -33.94
CA ASN A 95 16.65 20.59 -34.62
C ASN A 95 17.34 19.22 -34.48
N LYS A 96 17.28 18.59 -33.30
CA LYS A 96 17.82 17.24 -33.08
C LYS A 96 17.09 16.16 -33.87
N PHE A 97 15.78 16.31 -34.11
CA PHE A 97 14.98 15.37 -34.89
C PHE A 97 15.13 15.56 -36.41
N THR A 98 15.48 16.76 -36.88
CA THR A 98 15.68 17.06 -38.31
C THR A 98 17.11 16.83 -38.80
N GLU A 99 18.13 16.98 -37.94
CA GLU A 99 19.55 16.95 -38.36
C GLU A 99 20.22 15.55 -38.28
N ASN A 100 19.58 14.55 -37.65
CA ASN A 100 20.16 13.21 -37.51
C ASN A 100 19.34 12.16 -38.27
N GLU A 101 19.92 11.60 -39.35
CA GLU A 101 19.39 10.42 -40.09
C GLU A 101 19.18 9.18 -39.19
N LYS A 102 19.75 9.16 -37.99
CA LYS A 102 19.31 8.27 -36.91
C LYS A 102 18.37 9.04 -36.01
N SER A 103 17.10 9.03 -36.39
CA SER A 103 16.02 9.72 -35.68
C SER A 103 16.18 9.54 -34.15
N PRO A 104 16.18 10.63 -33.35
CA PRO A 104 16.15 10.54 -31.89
C PRO A 104 14.94 9.75 -31.38
N ALA A 105 13.92 9.58 -32.24
CA ALA A 105 12.80 8.69 -32.00
C ALA A 105 13.25 7.24 -31.86
N SER A 106 14.22 6.77 -32.64
CA SER A 106 14.76 5.40 -32.47
C SER A 106 15.41 5.21 -31.10
N SER A 107 16.12 6.24 -30.59
CA SER A 107 16.73 6.18 -29.26
C SER A 107 15.68 6.24 -28.13
N LEU A 108 14.64 7.06 -28.29
CA LEU A 108 13.55 7.18 -27.32
C LEU A 108 12.58 5.99 -27.39
N GLN A 109 12.35 5.43 -28.58
CA GLN A 109 11.55 4.24 -28.82
C GLN A 109 12.25 3.03 -28.23
N HIS A 110 13.54 2.83 -28.49
CA HIS A 110 14.32 1.80 -27.81
C HIS A 110 14.37 2.02 -26.30
N ARG A 111 14.44 3.27 -25.82
CA ARG A 111 14.38 3.57 -24.38
C ARG A 111 13.01 3.24 -23.79
N ALA A 112 11.92 3.54 -24.48
CA ALA A 112 10.54 3.23 -24.09
C ALA A 112 10.27 1.73 -24.14
N GLU A 113 10.77 1.02 -25.15
CA GLU A 113 10.73 -0.43 -25.26
C GLU A 113 11.50 -1.08 -24.12
N ASN A 114 12.70 -0.57 -23.80
CA ASN A 114 13.50 -1.03 -22.66
C ASN A 114 12.82 -0.74 -21.32
N LEU A 115 12.21 0.43 -21.14
CA LEU A 115 11.40 0.76 -19.96
C LEU A 115 10.19 -0.16 -19.84
N SER A 116 9.49 -0.42 -20.95
CA SER A 116 8.36 -1.35 -20.97
C SER A 116 8.80 -2.79 -20.68
N ALA A 117 9.96 -3.21 -21.18
CA ALA A 117 10.53 -4.52 -20.91
C ALA A 117 11.00 -4.64 -19.45
N LEU A 118 11.59 -3.58 -18.90
CA LEU A 118 11.98 -3.50 -17.50
C LEU A 118 10.75 -3.56 -16.59
N ASN A 119 9.69 -2.81 -16.92
CA ASN A 119 8.41 -2.86 -16.19
C ASN A 119 7.77 -4.24 -16.29
N ARG A 120 7.77 -4.88 -17.47
CA ARG A 120 7.33 -6.28 -17.60
C ARG A 120 8.14 -7.24 -16.72
N ARG A 121 9.46 -7.07 -16.64
CA ARG A 121 10.34 -7.88 -15.77
C ARG A 121 10.06 -7.61 -14.29
N ARG A 122 9.91 -6.35 -13.88
CA ARG A 122 9.53 -5.96 -12.52
C ARG A 122 8.18 -6.54 -12.12
N MET A 123 7.17 -6.44 -12.98
CA MET A 123 5.84 -7.03 -12.76
C MET A 123 5.88 -8.56 -12.63
N ARG A 124 6.67 -9.25 -13.47
CA ARG A 124 6.87 -10.70 -13.33
C ARG A 124 7.51 -11.05 -11.99
N LYS A 125 8.58 -10.35 -11.58
CA LYS A 125 9.22 -10.57 -10.27
C LYS A 125 8.24 -10.33 -9.12
N ARG A 126 7.46 -9.24 -9.16
CA ARG A 126 6.43 -8.93 -8.17
C ARG A 126 5.38 -10.03 -8.07
N ARG A 127 4.85 -10.51 -9.21
CA ARG A 127 3.90 -11.65 -9.23
C ARG A 127 4.50 -12.89 -8.57
N THR A 128 5.74 -13.25 -8.89
CA THR A 128 6.40 -14.41 -8.30
C THR A 128 6.55 -14.27 -6.78
N ILE A 129 6.96 -13.09 -6.30
CA ILE A 129 7.10 -12.81 -4.86
C ILE A 129 5.73 -12.90 -4.16
N LEU A 130 4.69 -12.33 -4.77
CA LEU A 130 3.34 -12.30 -4.22
C LEU A 130 2.76 -13.72 -4.13
N TYR A 131 2.95 -14.56 -5.15
CA TYR A 131 2.57 -15.98 -5.09
C TYR A 131 3.35 -16.75 -4.00
N ALA A 132 4.64 -16.49 -3.84
CA ALA A 132 5.43 -17.13 -2.81
C ALA A 132 4.95 -16.74 -1.40
N LYS A 133 4.59 -15.46 -1.19
CA LYS A 133 4.07 -14.94 0.07
C LYS A 133 2.67 -15.49 0.40
N ILE A 134 1.78 -15.57 -0.59
CA ILE A 134 0.46 -16.20 -0.40
C ILE A 134 0.64 -17.67 -0.01
N LYS A 135 1.50 -18.40 -0.72
CA LYS A 135 1.74 -19.82 -0.46
C LYS A 135 2.39 -20.08 0.90
N SER A 136 3.25 -19.18 1.40
CA SER A 136 3.79 -19.31 2.75
C SER A 136 2.71 -19.09 3.82
N LEU A 137 1.84 -18.10 3.64
CA LEU A 137 0.72 -17.84 4.54
C LEU A 137 -0.27 -19.01 4.58
N GLU A 138 -0.61 -19.59 3.43
CA GLU A 138 -1.48 -20.78 3.34
C GLU A 138 -0.89 -22.01 4.05
N ASN A 139 0.44 -22.13 4.09
CA ASN A 139 1.10 -23.23 4.80
C ASN A 139 1.14 -22.99 6.31
N GLU A 140 1.41 -21.75 6.75
CA GLU A 140 1.39 -21.36 8.17
C GLU A 140 -0.01 -21.54 8.79
N ASP A 141 -1.08 -21.21 8.06
CA ASP A 141 -2.46 -21.40 8.51
C ASP A 141 -2.85 -22.88 8.63
N LYS A 142 -2.31 -23.75 7.76
CA LYS A 142 -2.51 -25.21 7.84
C LYS A 142 -1.80 -25.81 9.04
N GLU A 143 -0.58 -25.36 9.34
CA GLU A 143 0.17 -25.82 10.52
C GLU A 143 -0.50 -25.39 11.82
N ARG A 144 -1.06 -24.16 11.89
CA ARG A 144 -1.82 -23.68 13.05
C ARG A 144 -3.15 -24.39 13.26
N SER A 145 -3.77 -24.89 12.19
CA SER A 145 -5.05 -25.62 12.28
C SER A 145 -4.88 -27.09 12.69
N GLN A 146 -3.64 -27.59 12.73
CA GLN A 146 -3.29 -28.97 13.11
C GLN A 146 -2.60 -29.06 14.48
N ALA A 147 -2.34 -27.93 15.13
CA ALA A 147 -1.81 -27.80 16.49
C ALA A 147 -2.93 -27.51 17.50
#